data_AF-A0A7C7D5V8-F1
#
_entry.id   AF-A0A7C7D5V8-F1
#
_cell.length_a   1.000
_cell.length_b   1.000
_cell.length_c   1.000
_cell.angle_alpha   90.00
_cell.angle_beta   90.00
_cell.angle_gamma   90.00
#
_symmetry.space_group_name_H-M   'P 1'
#
loop_
_entity.id
_entity.type
_entity.pdbx_description
1 polymer ?
#
loop_
_entity_poly.entity_id
_entity_poly.type
_entity_poly.pdbx_seq_one_letter_code
_entity_poly.pdbx_strand_id
1 'polypeptide(L)'
;MAVGYYYSQLAPYIEINKLITERESGKSKEIDVYVKYPTEARFVECKGYNYPLDEEYVAKWLSDNIPTIRRWALSQDEFTHKELIFELWSTGGFEQSAIHKLQKAAGSTKKYTIRFFDAEQIAKKAKEAKNDNLNRILKNYFISNSL
;
A
#
# COMPACT_ATOMS: atom_id res chain seq x y z
N MET A 1 9.83 4.36 5.09
CA MET A 1 9.95 4.41 6.56
C MET A 1 8.67 4.90 7.26
N ALA A 2 8.04 6.01 6.82
CA ALA A 2 6.86 6.57 7.49
C ALA A 2 5.62 5.65 7.52
N VAL A 3 5.28 4.99 6.42
CA VAL A 3 4.14 4.05 6.35
C VAL A 3 4.38 2.81 7.21
N GLY A 4 5.62 2.31 7.22
CA GLY A 4 6.02 1.23 8.12
C GLY A 4 5.88 1.63 9.59
N TYR A 5 6.31 2.84 9.96
CA TYR A 5 6.09 3.36 11.31
C TYR A 5 4.61 3.54 11.63
N TYR A 6 3.78 4.03 10.71
CA TYR A 6 2.32 4.09 10.90
C TYR A 6 1.74 2.73 11.29
N TYR A 7 2.05 1.69 10.53
CA TYR A 7 1.52 0.36 10.81
C TYR A 7 2.14 -0.30 12.04
N SER A 8 3.39 0.01 12.41
CA SER A 8 3.99 -0.54 13.64
C SER A 8 3.31 -0.06 14.92
N GLN A 9 2.56 1.04 14.86
CA GLN A 9 1.78 1.56 16.00
C GLN A 9 0.38 0.95 16.08
N LEU A 10 -0.12 0.34 15.01
CA LEU A 10 -1.53 -0.06 14.88
C LEU A 10 -1.72 -1.56 14.70
N ALA A 11 -0.74 -2.23 14.09
CA ALA A 11 -0.83 -3.62 13.72
C ALA A 11 -0.09 -4.52 14.71
N PRO A 12 -0.61 -5.72 15.01
CA PRO A 12 0.09 -6.69 15.83
C PRO A 12 1.31 -7.28 15.12
N TYR A 13 1.36 -7.22 13.79
CA TYR A 13 2.47 -7.73 13.00
C TYR A 13 2.73 -6.87 11.77
N ILE A 14 4.01 -6.61 11.53
CA ILE A 14 4.52 -5.87 10.37
C ILE A 14 5.83 -6.50 9.88
N GLU A 15 6.00 -6.54 8.57
CA GLU A 15 7.25 -6.88 7.90
C GLU A 15 7.51 -5.83 6.82
N ILE A 16 8.75 -5.34 6.73
CA ILE A 16 9.17 -4.30 5.78
C ILE A 16 10.02 -4.97 4.69
N ASN A 17 9.80 -4.56 3.44
CA ASN A 17 10.50 -5.07 2.26
C ASN A 17 10.42 -6.59 2.15
N LYS A 18 9.20 -7.13 2.30
CA LYS A 18 8.97 -8.57 2.23
C LYS A 18 9.14 -9.06 0.80
N LEU A 19 10.15 -9.89 0.56
CA LEU A 19 10.32 -10.60 -0.70
C LEU A 19 9.41 -11.82 -0.74
N ILE A 20 8.65 -11.94 -1.82
CA ILE A 20 7.80 -13.09 -2.11
C ILE A 20 8.15 -13.66 -3.48
N THR A 21 7.92 -14.96 -3.64
CA THR A 21 7.99 -15.64 -4.94
C THR A 21 6.69 -16.39 -5.15
N GLU A 22 5.98 -16.03 -6.21
CA GLU A 22 4.75 -16.70 -6.62
C GLU A 22 5.11 -18.03 -7.30
N ARG A 23 4.62 -19.15 -6.76
CA ARG A 23 5.13 -20.49 -7.08
C ARG A 23 4.87 -20.93 -8.53
N GLU A 24 3.74 -20.56 -9.11
CA GLU A 24 3.35 -21.02 -10.45
C GLU A 24 4.12 -20.26 -11.54
N SER A 25 4.21 -18.93 -11.43
CA SER A 25 4.93 -18.12 -12.44
C SER A 25 6.42 -17.96 -12.15
N GLY A 26 6.89 -18.29 -10.94
CA GLY A 26 8.26 -18.01 -10.49
C GLY A 26 8.57 -16.52 -10.33
N LYS A 27 7.58 -15.63 -10.50
CA LYS A 27 7.77 -14.18 -10.37
C LYS A 27 8.04 -13.80 -8.92
N SER A 28 9.11 -13.05 -8.69
CA SER A 28 9.40 -12.43 -7.41
C SER A 28 8.91 -10.98 -7.35
N LYS A 29 8.41 -10.58 -6.19
CA LYS A 29 7.98 -9.21 -5.88
C LYS A 29 8.43 -8.84 -4.47
N GLU A 30 8.76 -7.57 -4.29
CA GLU A 30 8.90 -6.96 -2.97
C GLU A 30 7.57 -6.32 -2.58
N ILE A 31 7.16 -6.51 -1.33
CA ILE A 31 6.06 -5.78 -0.70
C ILE A 31 6.70 -4.80 0.28
N ASP A 32 6.60 -3.49 -0.01
CA ASP A 32 7.27 -2.44 0.78
C ASP A 32 6.87 -2.52 2.26
N VAL A 33 5.57 -2.66 2.53
CA VAL A 33 5.05 -2.91 3.88
C VAL A 33 3.98 -4.01 3.85
N TYR A 34 4.25 -5.10 4.56
CA TYR A 34 3.32 -6.18 4.78
C TYR A 34 2.77 -6.12 6.21
N VAL A 35 1.45 -6.18 6.34
CA VAL A 35 0.77 -6.02 7.63
C VAL A 35 -0.22 -7.16 7.83
N LYS A 36 -0.25 -7.74 9.03
CA LYS A 36 -1.25 -8.74 9.40
C LYS A 36 -2.10 -8.30 10.57
N TYR A 37 -3.39 -8.57 10.44
CA TYR A 37 -4.39 -8.52 11.49
C TYR A 37 -5.08 -9.89 11.62
N PRO A 38 -5.88 -10.12 12.67
CA PRO A 38 -6.62 -11.37 12.81
C PRO A 38 -7.54 -11.68 11.62
N THR A 39 -8.20 -10.68 11.05
CA THR A 39 -9.21 -10.84 9.99
C THR A 39 -8.76 -10.37 8.60
N GLU A 40 -7.65 -9.65 8.51
CA GLU A 40 -7.18 -9.05 7.24
C GLU A 40 -5.66 -9.09 7.11
N ALA A 41 -5.20 -9.03 5.87
CA ALA A 41 -3.80 -8.82 5.50
C ALA A 41 -3.71 -7.63 4.55
N ARG A 42 -2.70 -6.77 4.75
CA ARG A 42 -2.44 -5.61 3.90
C ARG A 42 -1.11 -5.73 3.18
N PHE A 43 -1.14 -5.48 1.88
CA PHE A 43 0.02 -5.44 1.00
C PHE A 43 0.16 -4.01 0.49
N VAL A 44 1.14 -3.29 1.02
CA VAL A 44 1.25 -1.86 0.84
C VAL A 44 2.46 -1.55 -0.04
N GLU A 45 2.20 -0.82 -1.12
CA GLU A 45 3.21 -0.21 -1.99
C GLU A 45 3.35 1.26 -1.60
N CYS A 46 4.58 1.72 -1.42
CA CYS A 46 4.93 3.09 -1.04
C CYS A 46 5.72 3.75 -2.18
N LYS A 47 5.31 4.95 -2.58
CA LYS A 47 6.07 5.79 -3.51
C LYS A 47 6.28 7.19 -2.94
N GLY A 48 7.55 7.51 -2.76
CA GLY A 48 8.04 8.75 -2.16
C GLY A 48 8.56 9.75 -3.18
N TYR A 49 8.02 9.78 -4.40
CA TYR A 49 8.47 10.71 -5.44
C TYR A 49 7.96 12.13 -5.17
N ASN A 50 8.68 13.11 -5.73
CA ASN A 50 8.27 14.52 -5.73
C ASN A 50 7.33 14.85 -6.90
N TYR A 51 6.85 13.84 -7.64
CA TYR A 51 5.91 13.98 -8.74
C TYR A 51 4.76 12.97 -8.60
N PRO A 52 3.57 13.27 -9.15
CA PRO A 52 2.43 12.38 -9.12
C PRO A 52 2.68 11.08 -9.89
N LEU A 53 2.09 9.97 -9.41
CA LEU A 53 2.09 8.72 -10.17
C LEU A 53 1.14 8.82 -11.37
N ASP A 54 1.65 8.42 -12.53
CA ASP A 54 0.91 8.42 -13.79
C ASP A 54 0.02 7.19 -13.97
N GLU A 55 -0.74 7.18 -15.06
CA GLU A 55 -1.63 6.08 -15.41
C GLU A 55 -0.89 4.77 -15.70
N GLU A 56 0.31 4.83 -16.29
CA GLU A 56 1.09 3.65 -16.67
C GLU A 56 1.55 2.87 -15.44
N TYR A 57 2.09 3.59 -14.45
CA TYR A 57 2.50 3.03 -13.17
C TYR A 57 1.31 2.34 -12.49
N VAL A 58 0.17 3.03 -12.40
CA VAL A 58 -1.05 2.45 -11.81
C VAL A 58 -1.53 1.23 -12.60
N ALA A 59 -1.47 1.27 -13.94
CA ALA A 59 -1.84 0.14 -14.79
C ALA A 59 -1.00 -1.09 -14.48
N LYS A 60 0.33 -0.92 -14.35
CA LYS A 60 1.26 -1.99 -14.00
C LYS A 60 1.01 -2.53 -12.59
N TRP A 61 0.76 -1.65 -11.62
CA TRP A 61 0.46 -2.07 -10.25
C TRP A 61 -0.82 -2.93 -10.19
N LEU A 62 -1.88 -2.50 -10.87
CA LEU A 62 -3.16 -3.21 -10.93
C LEU A 62 -3.09 -4.53 -11.72
N SER A 63 -2.32 -4.58 -12.82
CA SER A 63 -2.29 -5.72 -13.74
C SER A 63 -1.20 -6.75 -13.47
N ASP A 64 -0.12 -6.39 -12.78
CA ASP A 64 1.01 -7.28 -12.51
C ASP A 64 1.31 -7.42 -11.01
N ASN A 65 1.49 -6.32 -10.27
CA ASN A 65 1.84 -6.40 -8.84
C ASN A 65 0.73 -7.06 -8.02
N ILE A 66 -0.49 -6.52 -8.03
CA ILE A 66 -1.60 -7.05 -7.24
C ILE A 66 -1.90 -8.52 -7.60
N PRO A 67 -2.04 -8.92 -8.87
CA PRO A 67 -2.34 -10.31 -9.20
C PRO A 67 -1.24 -11.28 -8.76
N THR A 68 0.03 -10.88 -8.88
CA THR A 68 1.17 -11.71 -8.45
C THR A 68 1.18 -11.91 -6.94
N ILE A 69 1.06 -10.81 -6.17
CA ILE A 69 1.01 -10.88 -4.71
C ILE A 69 -0.23 -11.66 -4.24
N ARG A 70 -1.39 -11.46 -4.89
CA ARG A 70 -2.61 -12.19 -4.55
C ARG A 70 -2.48 -13.69 -4.77
N ARG A 71 -1.90 -14.13 -5.90
CA ARG A 71 -1.67 -15.57 -6.15
C ARG A 71 -0.74 -16.16 -5.08
N TRP A 72 0.34 -15.44 -4.76
CA TRP A 72 1.23 -15.85 -3.67
C TRP A 72 0.48 -15.96 -2.33
N ALA A 73 -0.33 -14.95 -1.96
CA ALA A 73 -1.10 -14.98 -0.72
C ALA A 73 -2.11 -16.13 -0.69
N LEU A 74 -2.87 -16.35 -1.76
CA LEU A 74 -3.84 -17.45 -1.83
C LEU A 74 -3.20 -18.85 -1.80
N SER A 75 -1.90 -18.95 -2.07
CA SER A 75 -1.16 -20.21 -1.93
C SER A 75 -0.66 -20.49 -0.51
N GLN A 76 -0.90 -19.59 0.46
CA GLN A 76 -0.57 -19.83 1.87
C GLN A 76 -1.85 -20.05 2.69
N ASP A 77 -1.88 -21.13 3.47
CA ASP A 77 -3.02 -21.48 4.33
C ASP A 77 -3.40 -20.36 5.31
N GLU A 78 -2.42 -19.56 5.73
CA GLU A 78 -2.59 -18.40 6.63
C GLU A 78 -3.65 -17.39 6.14
N PHE A 79 -3.90 -17.31 4.82
CA PHE A 79 -4.80 -16.31 4.23
C PHE A 79 -6.19 -16.83 3.88
N THR A 80 -6.50 -18.11 4.10
CA THR A 80 -7.74 -18.76 3.65
C THR A 80 -9.03 -18.04 4.10
N HIS A 81 -8.98 -17.34 5.24
CA HIS A 81 -10.12 -16.61 5.80
C HIS A 81 -9.82 -15.13 6.07
N LYS A 82 -8.78 -14.58 5.43
CA LYS A 82 -8.41 -13.18 5.60
C LYS A 82 -8.88 -12.34 4.43
N GLU A 83 -9.39 -11.16 4.73
CA GLU A 83 -9.56 -10.14 3.71
C GLU A 83 -8.20 -9.69 3.19
N LEU A 84 -8.03 -9.66 1.86
CA LEU A 84 -6.82 -9.17 1.23
C LEU A 84 -7.02 -7.72 0.81
N ILE A 85 -6.18 -6.83 1.33
CA ILE A 85 -6.23 -5.38 1.07
C ILE A 85 -4.93 -4.95 0.41
N PHE A 86 -5.04 -4.32 -0.75
CA PHE A 86 -3.91 -3.76 -1.48
C PHE A 86 -3.96 -2.24 -1.35
N GLU A 87 -2.86 -1.64 -0.90
CA GLU A 87 -2.80 -0.20 -0.67
C GLU A 87 -1.65 0.45 -1.45
N LEU A 88 -1.93 1.57 -2.11
CA LEU A 88 -0.92 2.39 -2.79
C LEU A 88 -0.80 3.76 -2.11
N TRP A 89 0.34 4.02 -1.48
CA TRP A 89 0.61 5.25 -0.75
C TRP A 89 1.59 6.10 -1.54
N SER A 90 1.20 7.32 -1.94
CA SER A 90 2.03 8.23 -2.73
C SER A 90 2.15 9.60 -2.08
N THR A 91 3.37 10.04 -1.74
CA THR A 91 3.58 11.41 -1.24
C THR A 91 3.55 12.44 -2.36
N GLY A 92 3.88 12.05 -3.60
CA GLY A 92 3.78 12.91 -4.78
C GLY A 92 2.36 13.01 -5.34
N GLY A 93 1.42 12.22 -4.81
CA GLY A 93 0.04 12.16 -5.28
C GLY A 93 -0.12 11.30 -6.55
N PHE A 94 -1.18 11.58 -7.30
CA PHE A 94 -1.60 10.85 -8.48
C PHE A 94 -2.10 11.81 -9.56
N GLU A 95 -1.83 11.51 -10.82
CA GLU A 95 -2.49 12.21 -11.93
C GLU A 95 -3.99 11.89 -11.96
N GLN A 96 -4.80 12.77 -12.57
CA GLN A 96 -6.24 12.57 -12.65
C GLN A 96 -6.62 11.26 -13.38
N SER A 97 -5.87 10.90 -14.42
CA SER A 97 -5.99 9.64 -15.17
C SER A 97 -5.75 8.44 -14.25
N ALA A 98 -4.69 8.49 -13.44
CA ALA A 98 -4.35 7.49 -12.44
C ALA A 98 -5.45 7.35 -11.36
N ILE A 99 -5.99 8.47 -10.87
CA ILE A 99 -7.11 8.49 -9.90
C ILE A 99 -8.34 7.79 -10.48
N HIS A 100 -8.76 8.16 -11.70
CA HIS A 100 -9.91 7.52 -12.35
C HIS A 100 -9.73 6.00 -12.47
N LYS A 101 -8.52 5.55 -12.82
CA LYS A 101 -8.21 4.12 -12.94
C LYS A 101 -8.26 3.39 -11.60
N LEU A 102 -7.68 3.99 -10.55
CA LEU A 102 -7.73 3.46 -9.19
C LEU A 102 -9.16 3.38 -8.66
N GLN A 103 -9.95 4.44 -8.82
CA GLN A 103 -11.36 4.48 -8.40
C GLN A 103 -12.20 3.41 -9.13
N LYS A 104 -12.04 3.30 -10.45
CA LYS A 104 -12.71 2.27 -11.25
C LYS A 104 -12.33 0.86 -10.78
N ALA A 105 -11.06 0.61 -10.55
CA ALA A 105 -10.57 -0.69 -10.07
C ALA A 105 -11.10 -1.01 -8.67
N ALA A 106 -11.07 -0.04 -7.75
CA ALA A 106 -11.57 -0.19 -6.38
C ALA A 106 -13.09 -0.45 -6.33
N GLY A 107 -13.89 0.22 -7.16
CA GLY A 107 -15.35 0.04 -7.19
C GLY A 107 -15.80 -1.28 -7.86
N SER A 108 -15.07 -1.73 -8.88
CA SER A 108 -15.42 -2.93 -9.67
C SER A 108 -14.87 -4.24 -9.08
N THR A 109 -13.76 -4.20 -8.34
CA THR A 109 -13.16 -5.40 -7.76
C THR A 109 -13.94 -5.91 -6.56
N LYS A 110 -14.34 -7.18 -6.57
CA LYS A 110 -15.06 -7.84 -5.46
C LYS A 110 -14.25 -8.87 -4.69
N LYS A 111 -13.17 -9.37 -5.29
CA LYS A 111 -12.32 -10.46 -4.78
C LYS A 111 -11.26 -10.02 -3.77
N TYR A 112 -11.05 -8.72 -3.60
CA TYR A 112 -10.13 -8.07 -2.66
C TYR A 112 -10.41 -6.57 -2.64
N THR A 113 -9.84 -5.86 -1.68
CA THR A 113 -9.98 -4.40 -1.56
C THR A 113 -8.75 -3.68 -2.13
N ILE A 114 -9.00 -2.57 -2.82
CA ILE A 114 -7.96 -1.65 -3.28
C ILE A 114 -8.18 -0.31 -2.57
N ARG A 115 -7.12 0.24 -1.98
CA ARG A 115 -7.11 1.59 -1.39
C ARG A 115 -5.91 2.36 -1.91
N PHE A 116 -6.01 3.67 -1.96
CA PHE A 116 -4.90 4.53 -2.34
C PHE A 116 -4.98 5.83 -1.55
N PHE A 117 -3.81 6.37 -1.20
CA PHE A 117 -3.70 7.54 -0.34
C PHE A 117 -2.63 8.49 -0.86
N ASP A 118 -3.01 9.74 -1.09
CA ASP A 118 -2.08 10.84 -1.38
C ASP A 118 -1.52 11.44 -0.07
N ALA A 119 -0.64 12.44 -0.21
CA ALA A 119 -0.04 13.14 0.93
C ALA A 119 -1.06 13.68 1.96
N GLU A 120 -2.17 14.25 1.49
CA GLU A 120 -3.18 14.83 2.38
C GLU A 120 -3.90 13.75 3.18
N GLN A 121 -4.30 12.67 2.50
CA GLN A 121 -4.96 11.53 3.13
C GLN A 121 -4.03 10.81 4.11
N ILE A 122 -2.74 10.69 3.78
CA ILE A 122 -1.71 10.14 4.67
C ILE A 122 -1.57 11.01 5.92
N ALA A 123 -1.48 12.33 5.75
CA ALA A 123 -1.39 13.26 6.89
C ALA A 123 -2.64 13.22 7.77
N LYS A 124 -3.83 13.08 7.18
CA LYS A 124 -5.09 12.92 7.92
C LYS A 124 -5.09 11.64 8.75
N LYS A 125 -4.70 10.50 8.18
CA LYS A 125 -4.61 9.22 8.89
C LYS A 125 -3.69 9.28 10.10
N ALA A 126 -2.60 10.02 9.99
CA ALA A 126 -1.67 10.18 11.10
C ALA A 126 -2.21 11.02 12.25
N LYS A 127 -2.93 12.10 11.92
CA LYS A 127 -3.64 12.89 12.92
C LYS A 127 -4.70 12.06 13.63
N GLU A 128 -5.46 11.27 12.89
CA GLU A 128 -6.50 10.39 13.43
C GLU A 128 -5.95 9.29 14.33
N ALA A 129 -4.75 8.78 14.06
CA ALA A 129 -4.06 7.82 14.92
C ALA A 129 -3.62 8.42 16.27
N LYS A 130 -3.83 9.73 16.52
CA LYS A 130 -3.46 10.47 17.74
C LYS A 130 -2.02 10.21 18.20
N ASN A 131 -1.10 10.02 17.25
CA ASN A 131 0.30 9.71 17.53
C ASN A 131 1.18 10.89 17.14
N ASP A 132 1.60 11.68 18.13
CA ASP A 132 2.38 12.91 17.90
C ASP A 132 3.75 12.63 17.27
N ASN A 133 4.36 11.49 17.58
CA ASN A 133 5.63 11.10 16.98
C ASN A 133 5.47 10.71 15.49
N LEU A 134 4.39 10.01 15.14
CA LEU A 134 4.03 9.73 13.75
C LEU A 134 3.77 11.03 12.98
N ASN A 135 3.02 11.95 13.56
CA ASN A 135 2.75 13.28 12.98
C ASN A 135 4.06 14.03 12.70
N ARG A 136 5.03 13.97 13.62
CA ARG A 136 6.36 14.57 13.44
C ARG A 136 7.17 13.91 12.32
N ILE A 137 7.21 12.57 12.28
CA ILE A 137 7.94 11.82 11.24
C ILE A 137 7.35 12.13 9.86
N LEU A 138 6.02 12.14 9.73
CA LEU A 138 5.36 12.47 8.47
C LEU A 138 5.58 13.93 8.07
N LYS A 139 5.47 14.87 9.01
CA LYS A 139 5.83 16.28 8.74
C LYS A 139 7.25 16.40 8.19
N ASN A 140 8.22 15.72 8.80
CA ASN A 140 9.61 15.77 8.32
C ASN A 140 9.76 15.21 6.91
N TYR A 141 9.06 14.12 6.58
CA TYR A 141 9.05 13.54 5.23
C TYR A 141 8.40 14.43 4.17
N PHE A 142 7.28 15.08 4.51
CA PHE A 142 6.58 15.97 3.57
C PHE A 142 7.30 17.32 3.42
N ILE A 143 7.91 17.84 4.49
CA ILE A 143 8.66 19.10 4.46
C ILE A 143 10.00 18.93 3.73
N SER A 144 10.70 17.79 3.88
CA SER A 144 11.98 17.55 3.20
C SER A 144 11.87 17.36 1.68
N ASN A 145 10.67 17.03 1.19
CA ASN A 145 10.39 16.86 -0.24
C ASN A 145 9.73 18.10 -0.88
N SER A 146 9.64 19.21 -0.13
CA SER A 146 9.07 20.50 -0.58
C SER A 146 10.13 21.58 -0.83
N LEU A 147 11.41 21.20 -1.02
CA LEU A 147 12.51 22.10 -1.38
C LEU A 147 13.24 21.60 -2.64
#